data_AF-A0A183HLF0-F1
#
_entry.id   AF-A0A183HLF0-F1
#
_cell.length_a   1.000
_cell.length_b   1.000
_cell.length_c   1.000
_cell.angle_alpha   90.00
_cell.angle_beta   90.00
_cell.angle_gamma   90.00
#
_symmetry.space_group_name_H-M   'P 1'
#
loop_
_entity.id
_entity.type
_entity.pdbx_description
1 polymer ?
#
loop_
_entity_poly.entity_id
_entity_poly.type
_entity_poly.pdbx_seq_one_letter_code
_entity_poly.pdbx_strand_id
1 'polypeptide(L)'
;MVEEGEPCMVLKNGQFYRALLESSMGNMCHVFLVDFGGYLMISRSEIMPMLRQHTQLPMAAVHCAILGAFQVKLTAEAIDAFKRKFPIDSTFKLLFVGRPKHGDVYETQL
;
A
#
# COMPACT_ATOMS: atom_id res chain seq x y z
N MET A 1 19.55 -12.66 1.93
CA MET A 1 18.78 -12.24 0.75
C MET A 1 17.82 -11.16 1.24
N VAL A 2 16.85 -10.67 0.46
CA VAL A 2 15.74 -9.92 1.07
C VAL A 2 14.83 -10.95 1.74
N GLU A 3 14.58 -10.75 3.03
CA GLU A 3 13.73 -11.59 3.86
C GLU A 3 12.32 -11.00 4.03
N GLU A 4 11.37 -11.81 4.47
CA GLU A 4 10.00 -11.35 4.74
C GLU A 4 9.99 -10.30 5.86
N GLY A 5 9.21 -9.25 5.67
CA GLY A 5 9.19 -8.05 6.51
C GLY A 5 10.27 -7.02 6.17
N GLU A 6 11.16 -7.27 5.21
CA GLU A 6 12.21 -6.32 4.84
C GLU A 6 11.81 -5.38 3.69
N PRO A 7 12.25 -4.11 3.74
CA PRO A 7 12.10 -3.19 2.62
C PRO A 7 13.01 -3.60 1.46
N CYS A 8 12.46 -3.54 0.25
CA CYS A 8 13.16 -3.91 -0.98
C CYS A 8 12.84 -2.99 -2.15
N MET A 9 13.67 -3.10 -3.20
CA MET A 9 13.42 -2.50 -4.49
C MET A 9 12.89 -3.57 -5.44
N VAL A 10 11.84 -3.24 -6.18
CA VAL A 10 11.21 -4.10 -7.17
C VAL A 10 11.44 -3.50 -8.56
N LEU A 11 11.99 -4.28 -9.50
CA LEU A 11 12.08 -3.89 -10.91
C LEU A 11 10.89 -4.47 -11.67
N LYS A 12 9.99 -3.61 -12.12
CA LYS A 12 8.84 -4.01 -12.94
C LYS A 12 8.73 -3.11 -14.16
N ASN A 13 8.66 -3.72 -15.34
CA ASN A 13 8.51 -3.02 -16.62
C ASN A 13 9.57 -1.91 -16.83
N GLY A 14 10.82 -2.15 -16.39
CA GLY A 14 11.92 -1.18 -16.52
C GLY A 14 11.91 -0.04 -15.49
N GLN A 15 11.00 -0.06 -14.52
CA GLN A 15 10.91 0.94 -13.46
C GLN A 15 11.14 0.31 -12.08
N PHE A 16 11.75 1.09 -11.20
CA PHE A 16 12.02 0.70 -9.82
C PHE A 16 10.94 1.22 -8.89
N TYR A 17 10.49 0.37 -7.99
CA TYR A 17 9.49 0.68 -6.98
C TYR A 17 10.04 0.33 -5.60
N ARG A 18 9.72 1.14 -4.59
CA ARG A 18 9.94 0.76 -3.20
C ARG A 18 8.83 -0.19 -2.77
N ALA A 19 9.21 -1.26 -2.08
CA ALA A 19 8.28 -2.25 -1.62
C ALA A 19 8.67 -2.84 -0.27
N LEU A 20 7.74 -3.57 0.33
CA LEU A 20 7.94 -4.46 1.46
C LEU A 20 7.73 -5.90 0.98
N LEU A 21 8.67 -6.81 1.27
CA LEU A 21 8.43 -8.24 1.01
C LEU A 21 7.52 -8.79 2.10
N GLU A 22 6.27 -9.12 1.77
CA GLU A 22 5.33 -9.63 2.78
C GLU A 22 5.40 -11.14 2.93
N SER A 23 5.50 -11.86 1.82
CA SER A 23 5.64 -13.32 1.84
C SER A 23 6.29 -13.84 0.58
N SER A 24 6.84 -15.04 0.67
CA SER A 24 7.45 -15.73 -0.46
C SER A 24 7.07 -17.21 -0.49
N MET A 25 6.79 -17.71 -1.70
CA MET A 25 6.51 -19.11 -1.96
C MET A 25 7.39 -19.60 -3.10
N GLY A 26 8.51 -20.22 -2.76
CA GLY A 26 9.54 -20.62 -3.72
C GLY A 26 10.15 -19.40 -4.42
N ASN A 27 10.01 -19.33 -5.75
CA ASN A 27 10.52 -18.19 -6.54
C ASN A 27 9.53 -17.03 -6.67
N MET A 28 8.28 -17.20 -6.23
CA MET A 28 7.26 -16.15 -6.30
C MET A 28 7.20 -15.39 -4.98
N CYS A 29 7.18 -14.07 -5.06
CA CYS A 29 7.15 -13.17 -3.90
C CYS A 29 5.92 -12.26 -3.98
N HIS A 30 5.21 -12.14 -2.86
CA HIS A 30 4.15 -11.16 -2.68
C HIS A 30 4.75 -9.91 -2.04
N VAL A 31 4.69 -8.79 -2.75
CA VAL A 31 5.28 -7.53 -2.32
C VAL A 31 4.24 -6.42 -2.27
N PHE A 32 4.32 -5.58 -1.25
CA PHE A 32 3.50 -4.38 -1.11
C PHE A 32 4.25 -3.16 -1.60
N LEU A 33 3.69 -2.43 -2.57
CA LEU A 33 4.26 -1.20 -3.12
C LEU A 33 3.96 -0.02 -2.17
N VAL A 34 4.91 0.28 -1.29
CA VAL A 34 4.73 1.24 -0.18
C VAL A 34 4.41 2.68 -0.60
N ASP A 35 4.64 3.02 -1.86
CA ASP A 35 4.34 4.36 -2.40
C ASP A 35 3.01 4.43 -3.17
N PHE A 36 2.40 3.29 -3.46
CA PHE A 36 1.20 3.19 -4.31
C PHE A 36 0.03 2.51 -3.61
N GLY A 37 0.28 1.75 -2.53
CA GLY A 37 -0.77 1.08 -1.77
C GLY A 37 -1.32 -0.19 -2.43
N GLY A 38 -0.60 -0.74 -3.42
CA GLY A 38 -0.98 -1.94 -4.16
C GLY A 38 -0.01 -3.11 -3.94
N TYR A 39 -0.42 -4.30 -4.40
CA TYR A 39 0.37 -5.52 -4.31
C TYR A 39 0.84 -6.00 -5.68
N LEU A 40 2.00 -6.66 -5.71
CA LEU A 40 2.48 -7.39 -6.88
C LEU A 40 2.87 -8.83 -6.50
N MET A 41 2.60 -9.75 -7.42
CA MET A 41 3.21 -11.07 -7.45
C MET A 41 4.36 -11.05 -8.45
N ILE A 42 5.59 -11.27 -7.97
CA ILE A 42 6.80 -11.09 -8.78
C ILE A 42 7.84 -12.19 -8.54
N SER A 43 8.75 -12.41 -9.49
CA SER A 43 9.88 -13.33 -9.31
C SER A 43 10.86 -12.79 -8.28
N ARG A 44 11.48 -13.66 -7.47
CA ARG A 44 12.57 -13.29 -6.55
C ARG A 44 13.76 -12.64 -7.27
N SER A 45 13.96 -12.94 -8.56
CA SER A 45 14.98 -12.31 -9.40
C SER A 45 14.72 -10.82 -9.70
N GLU A 46 13.48 -10.35 -9.55
CA GLU A 46 13.09 -8.95 -9.77
C GLU A 46 13.14 -8.12 -8.45
N ILE A 47 13.55 -8.75 -7.34
CA ILE A 47 13.70 -8.12 -6.02
C ILE A 47 15.17 -7.84 -5.73
N MET A 48 15.46 -6.64 -5.26
CA MET A 48 16.79 -6.19 -4.85
C MET A 48 16.76 -5.59 -3.44
N PRO A 49 17.86 -5.71 -2.67
CA PRO A 49 17.97 -5.02 -1.38
C PRO A 49 17.81 -3.51 -1.53
N MET A 50 17.10 -2.88 -0.58
CA MET A 50 16.98 -1.43 -0.56
C MET A 50 18.23 -0.78 0.03
N LEU A 51 18.82 0.16 -0.72
CA LEU A 51 19.93 0.98 -0.21
C LEU A 51 19.42 2.02 0.79
N ARG A 52 20.23 2.34 1.81
CA ARG A 52 19.88 3.31 2.87
C ARG A 52 19.44 4.69 2.35
N GLN A 53 19.94 5.13 1.21
CA GLN A 53 19.50 6.40 0.59
C GLN A 53 18.03 6.37 0.16
N HIS A 54 17.49 5.20 -0.18
CA HIS A 54 16.10 5.02 -0.60
C HIS A 54 15.12 4.80 0.57
N THR A 55 15.64 4.60 1.78
CA THR A 55 14.84 4.44 3.02
C THR A 55 14.55 5.78 3.71
N GLN A 56 15.12 6.89 3.22
CA GLN A 56 15.00 8.20 3.89
C GLN A 56 13.62 8.82 3.76
N LEU A 57 12.93 8.58 2.65
CA LEU A 57 11.57 9.06 2.44
C LEU A 57 10.57 8.13 3.16
N PRO A 58 9.54 8.67 3.84
CA PRO A 58 8.47 7.84 4.38
C PRO A 58 7.70 7.15 3.24
N MET A 59 6.93 6.11 3.58
CA MET A 59 5.99 5.49 2.65
C MET A 59 4.97 6.52 2.18
N ALA A 60 4.80 6.68 0.87
CA ALA A 60 3.90 7.69 0.32
C ALA A 60 2.42 7.25 0.34
N ALA A 61 2.15 5.94 0.27
CA ALA A 61 0.80 5.43 0.40
C ALA A 61 0.41 5.38 1.88
N VAL A 62 -0.73 6.00 2.21
CA VAL A 62 -1.29 5.99 3.55
C VAL A 62 -2.53 5.11 3.54
N HIS A 63 -2.54 4.08 4.38
CA HIS A 63 -3.70 3.23 4.53
C HIS A 63 -4.74 3.95 5.39
N CYS A 64 -5.93 4.18 4.82
CA CYS A 64 -7.01 4.90 5.49
C CYS A 64 -8.30 4.08 5.47
N ALA A 65 -9.13 4.28 6.49
CA ALA A 65 -10.52 3.84 6.53
C ALA A 65 -11.43 5.07 6.75
N ILE A 66 -12.64 5.00 6.19
CA ILE A 66 -13.65 6.04 6.40
C ILE A 66 -14.25 5.86 7.80
N LEU A 67 -14.38 6.94 8.56
CA LEU A 67 -15.01 6.96 9.87
C LEU A 67 -16.37 6.26 9.82
N GLY A 68 -16.54 5.24 10.65
CA GLY A 68 -17.78 4.45 10.72
C GLY A 68 -17.94 3.37 9.64
N ALA A 69 -17.03 3.23 8.67
CA ALA A 69 -17.14 2.21 7.63
C ALA A 69 -17.19 0.77 8.18
N PHE A 70 -16.52 0.50 9.30
CA PHE A 70 -16.53 -0.82 9.94
C PHE A 70 -17.89 -1.22 10.52
N GLN A 71 -18.79 -0.26 10.73
CA GLN A 71 -20.15 -0.52 11.22
C GLN A 71 -21.12 -0.87 10.10
N VAL A 72 -20.68 -0.77 8.84
CA VAL A 72 -21.51 -0.98 7.66
C VAL A 72 -20.95 -2.13 6.84
N LYS A 73 -21.82 -2.99 6.32
CA LYS A 73 -21.37 -4.01 5.37
C LYS A 73 -20.93 -3.30 4.09
N LEU A 74 -19.66 -3.48 3.72
CA LEU A 74 -19.15 -2.98 2.46
C LEU A 74 -19.76 -3.78 1.30
N THR A 75 -20.60 -3.13 0.49
CA THR A 75 -21.20 -3.73 -0.71
C THR A 75 -20.48 -3.25 -1.98
N ALA A 76 -20.65 -3.99 -3.07
CA ALA A 76 -20.09 -3.60 -4.37
C ALA A 76 -20.63 -2.23 -4.81
N GLU A 77 -21.91 -1.97 -4.58
CA GLU A 77 -22.56 -0.71 -4.92
C GLU A 77 -21.96 0.48 -4.15
N ALA A 78 -21.64 0.29 -2.86
CA ALA A 78 -21.01 1.31 -2.04
C ALA A 78 -19.57 1.60 -2.52
N ILE A 79 -18.81 0.56 -2.86
CA ILE A 79 -17.46 0.69 -3.44
C ILE A 79 -17.52 1.43 -4.77
N ASP A 80 -18.46 1.08 -5.65
CA ASP A 80 -18.60 1.71 -6.96
C ASP A 80 -19.07 3.16 -6.85
N ALA A 81 -19.96 3.47 -5.92
CA ALA A 81 -20.35 4.85 -5.62
C ALA A 81 -19.15 5.67 -5.15
N PHE A 82 -18.30 5.11 -4.29
CA PHE A 82 -17.07 5.77 -3.85
C PHE A 82 -16.12 6.03 -5.04
N LYS A 83 -15.85 5.02 -5.87
CA LYS A 83 -15.01 5.16 -7.08
C LYS A 83 -15.54 6.19 -8.07
N ARG A 84 -16.87 6.27 -8.26
CA ARG A 84 -17.48 7.31 -9.12
C ARG A 84 -17.34 8.71 -8.53
N LYS A 85 -17.48 8.84 -7.21
CA LYS A 85 -17.34 10.13 -6.51
C LYS A 85 -15.88 10.62 -6.48
N PHE A 86 -14.94 9.70 -6.39
CA PHE A 86 -13.50 9.96 -6.36
C PHE A 86 -12.79 9.16 -7.46
N PRO A 87 -12.87 9.60 -8.73
CA PRO A 87 -12.15 8.95 -9.82
C PRO A 87 -10.65 8.88 -9.58
N ILE A 88 -9.97 7.96 -10.27
CA ILE A 88 -8.50 7.93 -10.32
C ILE A 88 -7.99 9.30 -10.79
N ASP A 89 -6.88 9.74 -10.20
CA ASP A 89 -6.24 11.05 -10.41
C ASP A 89 -7.06 12.27 -9.96
N SER A 90 -8.20 12.06 -9.29
CA SER A 90 -8.89 13.14 -8.59
C SER A 90 -8.19 13.50 -7.28
N THR A 91 -8.29 14.77 -6.88
CA THR A 91 -7.81 15.25 -5.59
C THR A 91 -8.98 15.43 -4.64
N PHE A 92 -8.80 15.03 -3.40
CA PHE A 92 -9.78 15.21 -2.33
C PHE A 92 -9.04 15.53 -1.03
N LYS A 93 -9.77 16.08 -0.06
CA LYS A 93 -9.24 16.40 1.27
C LYS A 93 -9.75 15.36 2.25
N LEU A 94 -8.90 14.98 3.19
CA LEU A 94 -9.25 14.09 4.30
C LEU A 94 -8.97 14.80 5.61
N LEU A 95 -9.88 14.67 6.56
CA LEU A 95 -9.61 14.97 7.96
C LEU A 95 -9.20 13.68 8.67
N PHE A 96 -8.03 13.68 9.30
CA PHE A 96 -7.58 12.58 10.15
C PHE A 96 -8.27 12.69 11.52
N VAL A 97 -9.15 11.74 11.83
CA VAL A 97 -9.98 11.73 13.04
C VAL A 97 -9.27 11.01 14.19
N GLY A 98 -8.52 9.95 13.87
CA GLY A 98 -7.80 9.15 14.85
C GLY A 98 -6.55 8.49 14.29
N ARG A 99 -5.67 8.05 15.20
CA ARG A 99 -4.56 7.15 14.91
C ARG A 99 -4.74 5.86 15.72
N PRO A 100 -4.47 4.68 15.16
CA PRO A 100 -4.44 3.48 15.98
C PRO A 100 -3.30 3.55 17.00
N LYS A 101 -3.53 2.98 18.19
CA LYS A 101 -2.46 2.59 19.11
C LYS A 101 -1.68 1.36 18.60
N HIS A 102 -2.32 0.56 17.74
CA HIS A 102 -1.78 -0.63 17.08
C HIS A 102 -2.38 -0.76 15.67
N GLY A 103 -1.54 -0.96 14.65
CA GLY A 103 -1.93 -1.06 13.24
C GLY A 103 -1.71 0.23 12.43
N ASP A 104 -1.70 0.11 11.10
CA ASP A 104 -1.25 1.17 10.18
C ASP A 104 -2.39 1.88 9.44
N VAL A 105 -3.65 1.75 9.92
CA VAL A 105 -4.84 2.31 9.26
C VAL A 105 -5.32 3.58 9.94
N TYR A 106 -5.30 4.70 9.23
CA TYR A 106 -5.85 5.96 9.74
C TYR A 106 -7.37 6.03 9.57
N GLU A 107 -8.08 6.42 10.62
CA GLU A 107 -9.51 6.73 10.50
C GLU A 107 -9.67 8.17 10.00
N THR A 108 -10.43 8.33 8.91
CA THR A 108 -10.52 9.57 8.15
C THR A 108 -11.94 9.94 7.82
N GLN A 109 -12.20 11.23 7.67
CA GLN A 109 -13.45 11.78 7.17
C GLN A 109 -13.19 12.48 5.83
N LEU A 110 -13.94 12.08 4.79
CA LEU A 110 -13.90 12.63 3.43
C LEU A 110 -14.74 13.91 3.30
#